data_AF-A0A256HLP5-F1
#
_entry.id   AF-A0A256HLP5-F1
#
_cell.length_a   1.000
_cell.length_b   1.000
_cell.length_c   1.000
_cell.angle_alpha   90.00
_cell.angle_beta   90.00
_cell.angle_gamma   90.00
#
_symmetry.space_group_name_H-M   'P 1'
#
loop_
_entity.id
_entity.type
_entity.pdbx_description
1 polymer ?
#
loop_
_entity_poly.entity_id
_entity_poly.type
_entity_poly.pdbx_seq_one_letter_code
_entity_poly.pdbx_strand_id
1 'polypeptide(L)'
;MVADDGPADAADAADDVEDVDAAELLERAGFDADESVLTDRQAEVLALRERGLRQSDIADRLGTSRANVSSVEASARDNVERARETVAFAEALAAPVRVEIDAGTDLYDAPKRVYDACDEAGVKVNQTAPDLMKTIGDRAG
;
A
#
# COMPACT_ATOMS: atom_id res chain seq x y z
N MET A 1 50.13 0.42 25.01
CA MET A 1 49.48 1.69 24.59
C MET A 1 49.04 1.53 23.15
N VAL A 2 47.87 0.91 22.93
CA VAL A 2 47.03 1.08 21.74
C VAL A 2 45.60 0.90 22.24
N ALA A 3 44.75 1.84 21.85
CA ALA A 3 43.50 2.19 22.48
C ALA A 3 42.37 1.17 22.22
N ASP A 4 41.50 1.14 23.23
CA ASP A 4 40.08 0.84 23.21
C ASP A 4 39.39 1.58 22.05
N ASP A 5 38.69 0.85 21.19
CA ASP A 5 37.80 1.42 20.17
C ASP A 5 36.52 0.57 20.18
N GLY A 6 35.65 0.89 21.14
CA GLY A 6 34.29 0.38 21.17
C GLY A 6 33.45 1.08 20.11
N PRO A 7 32.54 0.40 19.40
CA PRO A 7 31.67 1.07 18.45
C PRO A 7 30.61 1.88 19.21
N ALA A 8 30.86 3.18 19.32
CA ALA A 8 29.83 4.19 19.54
C ALA A 8 29.18 4.48 18.18
N ASP A 9 27.96 3.99 17.96
CA ASP A 9 26.92 4.64 17.13
C ASP A 9 25.69 3.74 16.91
N ALA A 10 24.98 3.42 17.99
CA ALA A 10 23.63 2.85 17.90
C ALA A 10 22.59 3.65 18.68
N ALA A 11 22.98 4.77 19.29
CA ALA A 11 22.12 5.57 20.15
C ALA A 11 21.38 6.70 19.41
N ASP A 12 21.78 7.04 18.18
CA ASP A 12 21.36 8.28 17.50
C ASP A 12 20.13 8.13 16.57
N ALA A 13 19.38 7.03 16.69
CA ALA A 13 18.14 6.81 15.93
C ALA A 13 16.89 6.65 16.84
N ALA A 14 17.06 6.80 18.16
CA ALA A 14 15.98 6.65 19.12
C ALA A 14 15.20 7.95 19.39
N ASP A 15 15.82 9.11 19.14
CA ASP A 15 15.28 10.41 19.57
C ASP A 15 14.20 11.01 18.65
N ASP A 16 14.08 10.57 17.39
CA ASP A 16 13.08 11.14 16.45
C ASP A 16 11.69 10.47 16.54
N VAL A 17 11.56 9.39 17.32
CA VAL A 17 10.34 8.58 17.31
C VAL A 17 9.29 9.18 18.26
N GLU A 18 9.70 9.79 19.38
CA GLU A 18 8.81 10.24 20.46
C GLU A 18 7.79 11.31 20.04
N ASP A 19 8.11 12.15 19.05
CA ASP A 19 7.28 13.30 18.63
C ASP A 19 6.19 12.98 17.58
N VAL A 20 6.06 11.72 17.14
CA VAL A 20 5.07 11.37 16.12
C VAL A 20 3.65 11.35 16.70
N ASP A 21 2.86 12.39 16.42
CA ASP A 21 1.43 12.47 16.75
C ASP A 21 0.56 11.79 15.67
N ALA A 22 -0.12 10.71 16.06
CA ALA A 22 -1.00 9.99 15.15
C ALA A 22 -2.25 10.80 14.74
N ALA A 23 -2.80 11.63 15.63
CA ALA A 23 -3.99 12.41 15.35
C ALA A 23 -3.72 13.44 14.25
N GLU A 24 -2.59 14.14 14.32
CA GLU A 24 -2.16 15.09 13.28
C GLU A 24 -1.95 14.39 11.93
N LEU A 25 -1.38 13.18 11.94
CA LEU A 25 -1.19 12.39 10.72
C LEU A 25 -2.53 11.99 10.07
N LEU A 26 -3.50 11.57 10.88
CA LEU A 26 -4.82 11.17 10.41
C LEU A 26 -5.62 12.37 9.88
N GLU A 27 -5.58 13.50 10.59
CA GLU A 27 -6.21 14.75 10.13
C GLU A 27 -5.64 15.20 8.79
N ARG A 28 -4.30 15.22 8.66
CA ARG A 28 -3.64 15.60 7.41
C ARG A 28 -3.89 14.63 6.26
N ALA A 29 -4.13 13.36 6.56
CA ALA A 29 -4.54 12.36 5.58
C ALA A 29 -6.03 12.44 5.22
N GLY A 30 -6.82 13.25 5.95
CA GLY A 30 -8.28 13.34 5.77
C GLY A 30 -9.01 12.07 6.18
N PHE A 31 -8.52 11.37 7.20
CA PHE A 31 -9.15 10.16 7.69
C PHE A 31 -10.48 10.45 8.41
N ASP A 32 -11.54 9.75 8.01
CA ASP A 32 -12.84 9.73 8.68
C ASP A 32 -13.23 8.27 8.94
N ALA A 33 -13.48 7.92 10.20
CA ALA A 33 -13.84 6.57 10.61
C ALA A 33 -15.24 6.16 10.14
N ASP A 34 -16.15 7.11 9.90
CA ASP A 34 -17.51 6.83 9.43
C ASP A 34 -17.55 6.52 7.92
N GLU A 35 -16.57 7.00 7.15
CA GLU A 35 -16.44 6.76 5.71
C GLU A 35 -15.40 5.69 5.35
N SER A 36 -14.71 5.15 6.35
CA SER A 36 -13.60 4.21 6.16
C SER A 36 -13.97 2.77 6.54
N VAL A 37 -13.28 1.82 5.92
CA VAL A 37 -13.30 0.41 6.34
C VAL A 37 -12.41 0.12 7.55
N LEU A 38 -11.57 1.10 7.94
CA LEU A 38 -10.68 1.00 9.08
C LEU A 38 -11.31 1.64 10.31
N THR A 39 -11.10 1.02 11.47
CA THR A 39 -11.39 1.69 12.75
C THR A 39 -10.34 2.76 13.05
N ASP A 40 -10.66 3.71 13.94
CA ASP A 40 -9.69 4.71 14.43
C ASP A 40 -8.39 4.05 14.88
N ARG A 41 -8.53 2.94 15.61
CA ARG A 41 -7.38 2.22 16.16
C ARG A 41 -6.52 1.56 15.08
N GLN A 42 -7.15 1.04 14.02
CA GLN A 42 -6.43 0.47 12.89
C GLN A 42 -5.69 1.56 12.11
N ALA A 43 -6.35 2.69 11.87
CA ALA A 43 -5.77 3.83 11.19
C ALA A 43 -4.59 4.44 11.97
N GLU A 44 -4.75 4.63 13.29
CA GLU A 44 -3.71 5.07 14.21
C GLU A 44 -2.47 4.17 14.13
N VAL A 45 -2.66 2.85 14.21
CA VAL A 45 -1.55 1.88 14.13
C VAL A 45 -0.87 1.95 12.76
N LEU A 46 -1.61 2.04 11.65
CA LEU A 46 -1.01 2.17 10.32
C LEU A 46 -0.22 3.48 10.17
N ALA A 47 -0.77 4.61 10.63
CA ALA A 47 -0.12 5.92 10.53
C ALA A 47 1.23 5.94 11.27
N LEU A 48 1.27 5.38 12.48
CA LEU A 48 2.49 5.25 13.28
C LEU A 48 3.49 4.28 12.64
N ARG A 49 3.03 3.16 12.09
CA ARG A 49 3.91 2.19 11.38
C ARG A 49 4.55 2.80 10.14
N GLU A 50 3.83 3.64 9.41
CA GLU A 50 4.35 4.34 8.22
C GLU A 50 5.42 5.38 8.56
N ARG A 51 5.47 5.83 9.82
CA ARG A 51 6.55 6.67 10.37
C ARG A 51 7.70 5.85 10.97
N GLY A 52 7.65 4.52 10.87
CA GLY A 52 8.75 3.64 11.28
C GLY A 52 8.69 3.14 12.73
N LEU A 53 7.65 3.48 13.50
CA LEU A 53 7.53 3.05 14.90
C LEU A 53 7.46 1.53 15.02
N ARG A 54 8.12 0.94 16.03
CA ARG A 54 8.00 -0.51 16.28
C ARG A 54 6.67 -0.83 16.96
N GLN A 55 6.18 -2.05 16.76
CA GLN A 55 4.94 -2.50 17.43
C GLN A 55 5.03 -2.45 18.96
N SER A 56 6.23 -2.60 19.54
CA SER A 56 6.45 -2.43 20.98
C SER A 56 6.16 -1.00 21.41
N ASP A 57 6.73 -0.03 20.71
CA ASP A 57 6.65 1.38 21.08
C ASP A 57 5.21 1.88 20.92
N ILE A 58 4.52 1.41 19.88
CA ILE A 58 3.08 1.62 19.69
C ILE A 58 2.29 0.97 20.82
N ALA A 59 2.63 -0.25 21.25
CA ALA A 59 1.92 -0.91 22.35
C ALA A 59 2.05 -0.12 23.66
N ASP A 60 3.25 0.39 23.95
CA ASP A 60 3.53 1.21 25.13
C ASP A 60 2.74 2.53 25.10
N ARG A 61 2.77 3.25 23.97
CA ARG A 61 1.99 4.50 23.78
C ARG A 61 0.51 4.29 23.99
N LEU A 62 0.01 3.18 23.46
CA LEU A 62 -1.41 2.95 23.41
C LEU A 62 -1.95 2.11 24.57
N GLY A 63 -1.11 1.87 25.59
CA GLY A 63 -1.48 1.18 26.83
C GLY A 63 -1.97 -0.25 26.61
N THR A 64 -1.40 -0.97 25.65
CA THR A 64 -1.84 -2.31 25.25
C THR A 64 -0.67 -3.27 25.05
N SER A 65 -0.94 -4.52 24.66
CA SER A 65 0.12 -5.50 24.39
C SER A 65 0.63 -5.41 22.95
N ARG A 66 1.92 -5.74 22.74
CA ARG A 66 2.49 -5.91 21.39
C ARG A 66 1.70 -6.91 20.53
N ALA A 67 1.20 -7.98 21.16
CA ALA A 67 0.38 -8.98 20.48
C ALA A 67 -0.93 -8.37 19.96
N ASN A 68 -1.57 -7.51 20.75
CA ASN A 68 -2.76 -6.78 20.33
C ASN A 68 -2.45 -5.82 19.17
N VAL A 69 -1.36 -5.02 19.25
CA VAL A 69 -0.94 -4.14 18.15
C VAL A 69 -0.69 -4.93 16.86
N SER A 70 0.02 -6.06 16.95
CA SER A 70 0.26 -6.92 15.79
C SER A 70 -1.05 -7.41 15.14
N SER A 71 -2.01 -7.85 15.96
CA SER A 71 -3.34 -8.27 15.49
C SER A 71 -4.12 -7.13 14.81
N VAL A 72 -4.09 -5.93 15.40
CA VAL A 72 -4.72 -4.73 14.86
C VAL A 72 -4.08 -4.35 13.52
N GLU A 73 -2.75 -4.32 13.44
CA GLU A 73 -2.00 -3.99 12.22
C GLU A 73 -2.27 -4.98 11.09
N ALA A 74 -2.28 -6.29 11.40
CA ALA A 74 -2.60 -7.32 10.43
C ALA A 74 -4.03 -7.16 9.89
N SER A 75 -4.99 -6.95 10.78
CA SER A 75 -6.40 -6.72 10.40
C SER A 75 -6.57 -5.44 9.58
N ALA A 76 -5.83 -4.38 9.91
CA ALA A 76 -5.85 -3.13 9.17
C ALA A 76 -5.34 -3.32 7.73
N ARG A 77 -4.21 -4.04 7.57
CA ARG A 77 -3.66 -4.34 6.23
C ARG A 77 -4.61 -5.20 5.40
N ASP A 78 -5.20 -6.22 5.99
CA ASP A 78 -6.18 -7.07 5.33
C ASP A 78 -7.43 -6.28 4.89
N ASN A 79 -7.93 -5.36 5.73
CA ASN A 79 -9.02 -4.45 5.35
C ASN A 79 -8.63 -3.55 4.15
N VAL A 80 -7.41 -3.01 4.13
CA VAL A 80 -6.92 -2.20 2.99
C VAL A 80 -6.82 -3.03 1.72
N GLU A 81 -6.28 -4.24 1.81
CA GLU A 81 -6.16 -5.16 0.66
C GLU A 81 -7.54 -5.50 0.08
N ARG A 82 -8.49 -5.89 0.94
CA ARG A 82 -9.86 -6.19 0.52
C ARG A 82 -10.59 -4.98 -0.08
N ALA A 83 -10.39 -3.79 0.47
CA ALA A 83 -10.97 -2.56 -0.08
C ALA A 83 -10.40 -2.26 -1.47
N ARG A 84 -9.08 -2.39 -1.66
CA ARG A 84 -8.45 -2.22 -2.98
C ARG A 84 -9.01 -3.20 -4.01
N GLU A 85 -9.15 -4.47 -3.64
CA GLU A 85 -9.75 -5.48 -4.53
C GLU A 85 -11.22 -5.15 -4.86
N THR A 86 -11.98 -4.67 -3.87
CA THR A 86 -13.37 -4.26 -4.08
C THR A 86 -13.49 -3.10 -5.08
N VAL A 87 -12.62 -2.09 -4.97
CA VAL A 87 -12.57 -0.98 -5.93
C VAL A 87 -12.15 -1.48 -7.30
N ALA A 88 -11.09 -2.29 -7.39
CA ALA A 88 -10.62 -2.86 -8.65
C ALA A 88 -11.72 -3.68 -9.36
N PHE A 89 -12.49 -4.47 -8.61
CA PHE A 89 -13.63 -5.21 -9.13
C PHE A 89 -14.73 -4.29 -9.65
N ALA A 90 -15.09 -3.24 -8.90
CA ALA A 90 -16.09 -2.26 -9.33
C ALA A 90 -15.66 -1.49 -10.58
N GLU A 91 -14.41 -1.05 -10.65
CA GLU A 91 -13.82 -0.41 -11.83
C GLU A 91 -13.83 -1.36 -13.04
N ALA A 92 -13.48 -2.62 -12.83
CA ALA A 92 -13.55 -3.63 -13.89
C ALA A 92 -14.98 -3.82 -14.39
N LEU A 93 -16.01 -3.79 -13.53
CA LEU A 93 -17.41 -3.90 -13.94
C LEU A 93 -17.87 -2.70 -14.78
N ALA A 94 -17.36 -1.51 -14.46
CA ALA A 94 -17.63 -0.29 -15.21
C ALA A 94 -16.81 -0.19 -16.51
N ALA A 95 -15.77 -1.00 -16.67
CA ALA A 95 -14.89 -0.95 -17.83
C ALA A 95 -15.63 -1.34 -19.13
N PRO A 96 -15.62 -0.48 -20.17
CA PRO A 96 -16.31 -0.75 -21.43
C PRO A 96 -15.65 -1.88 -22.24
N VAL A 97 -14.38 -2.18 -21.97
CA VAL A 97 -13.59 -3.22 -22.64
C VAL A 97 -12.82 -4.00 -21.59
N ARG A 98 -12.91 -5.33 -21.64
CA ARG A 98 -12.09 -6.25 -20.85
C ARG A 98 -11.28 -7.12 -21.80
N VAL A 99 -9.98 -7.25 -21.51
CA VAL A 99 -9.06 -8.05 -22.30
C VAL A 99 -8.39 -9.03 -21.36
N GLU A 100 -8.62 -10.32 -21.58
CA GLU A 100 -7.93 -11.38 -20.86
C GLU A 100 -6.62 -11.73 -21.57
N ILE A 101 -5.53 -11.81 -20.81
CA ILE A 101 -4.21 -12.21 -21.29
C ILE A 101 -3.83 -13.49 -20.58
N ASP A 102 -3.76 -14.59 -21.33
CA ASP A 102 -3.46 -15.91 -20.79
C ASP A 102 -2.04 -15.96 -20.20
N ALA A 103 -1.89 -16.72 -19.13
CA ALA A 103 -0.59 -17.00 -18.54
C ALA A 103 0.37 -17.61 -19.60
N GLY A 104 1.58 -17.07 -19.69
CA GLY A 104 2.56 -17.46 -20.71
C GLY A 104 2.44 -16.70 -22.04
N THR A 105 1.51 -15.76 -22.18
CA THR A 105 1.53 -14.80 -23.29
C THR A 105 2.76 -13.92 -23.20
N ASP A 106 3.46 -13.74 -24.31
CA ASP A 106 4.62 -12.84 -24.38
C ASP A 106 4.18 -11.39 -24.14
N LEU A 107 4.93 -10.66 -23.31
CA LEU A 107 4.63 -9.27 -22.98
C LEU A 107 4.59 -8.37 -24.23
N TYR A 108 5.37 -8.70 -25.28
CA TYR A 108 5.36 -7.99 -26.56
C TYR A 108 4.07 -8.21 -27.37
N ASP A 109 3.34 -9.29 -27.13
CA ASP A 109 2.07 -9.60 -27.81
C ASP A 109 0.86 -8.95 -27.11
N ALA A 110 1.01 -8.55 -25.85
CA ALA A 110 -0.06 -7.99 -25.04
C ALA A 110 -0.67 -6.69 -25.59
N PRO A 111 0.11 -5.67 -26.06
CA PRO A 111 -0.46 -4.43 -26.55
C PRO A 111 -1.39 -4.61 -27.73
N LYS A 112 -1.07 -5.54 -28.64
CA LYS A 112 -1.88 -5.81 -29.83
C LYS A 112 -3.29 -6.27 -29.44
N ARG A 113 -3.39 -7.22 -28.50
CA ARG A 113 -4.69 -7.72 -28.01
C ARG A 113 -5.53 -6.60 -27.38
N VAL A 114 -4.89 -5.66 -26.70
CA VAL A 114 -5.56 -4.50 -26.11
C VAL A 114 -6.11 -3.57 -27.19
N TYR A 115 -5.32 -3.23 -28.21
CA TYR A 115 -5.80 -2.38 -29.31
C TYR A 115 -6.95 -3.04 -30.07
N ASP A 116 -6.83 -4.32 -30.43
CA ASP A 116 -7.85 -5.04 -31.19
C ASP A 116 -9.20 -5.02 -30.45
N ALA A 117 -9.21 -5.28 -29.14
CA ALA A 117 -10.42 -5.26 -28.33
C ALA A 117 -11.01 -3.85 -28.15
N CYS A 118 -10.15 -2.83 -28.00
CA CYS A 118 -10.60 -1.45 -27.92
C CYS A 118 -11.19 -0.94 -29.24
N ASP A 119 -10.59 -1.29 -30.37
CA ASP A 119 -11.09 -0.95 -31.70
C ASP A 119 -12.46 -1.60 -31.96
N GLU A 120 -12.65 -2.87 -31.57
CA GLU A 120 -13.96 -3.55 -31.67
C GLU A 120 -15.06 -2.85 -30.86
N ALA A 121 -14.69 -2.32 -29.69
CA ALA A 121 -15.60 -1.56 -28.83
C ALA A 121 -15.70 -0.07 -29.20
N GLY A 122 -15.00 0.40 -30.22
CA GLY A 122 -14.98 1.82 -30.62
C GLY A 122 -14.29 2.75 -29.64
N VAL A 123 -13.40 2.23 -28.78
CA VAL A 123 -12.65 2.97 -27.77
C VAL A 123 -11.27 3.33 -28.30
N LYS A 124 -10.90 4.61 -28.25
CA LYS A 124 -9.56 5.06 -28.65
C LYS A 124 -8.57 4.93 -27.50
N VAL A 125 -7.50 4.19 -27.73
CA VAL A 125 -6.39 4.04 -26.78
C VAL A 125 -5.37 5.15 -27.00
N ASN A 126 -5.11 5.94 -25.95
CA ASN A 126 -4.14 7.06 -25.99
C ASN A 126 -2.74 6.69 -25.48
N GLN A 127 -2.55 5.47 -24.98
CA GLN A 127 -1.26 4.97 -24.52
C GLN A 127 -0.48 4.33 -25.66
N THR A 128 0.85 4.43 -25.61
CA THR A 128 1.72 3.74 -26.58
C THR A 128 1.93 2.28 -26.19
N ALA A 129 2.38 1.44 -27.12
CA ALA A 129 2.68 0.04 -26.83
C ALA A 129 3.74 -0.13 -25.70
N PRO A 130 4.84 0.66 -25.66
CA PRO A 130 5.76 0.67 -24.51
C PRO A 130 5.09 0.98 -23.16
N ASP A 131 4.18 1.96 -23.13
CA ASP A 131 3.48 2.34 -21.88
C ASP A 131 2.57 1.19 -21.40
N LEU A 132 1.88 0.53 -22.32
CA LEU A 132 1.06 -0.64 -22.03
C LEU A 132 1.92 -1.81 -21.53
N MET A 133 3.04 -2.09 -22.20
CA MET A 133 3.97 -3.16 -21.76
C MET A 133 4.51 -2.89 -20.35
N LYS A 134 4.90 -1.65 -20.05
CA LYS A 134 5.35 -1.27 -18.71
C LYS A 134 4.23 -1.47 -17.68
N THR A 135 3.04 -0.96 -17.95
CA THR A 135 1.89 -1.07 -17.03
C THR A 135 1.51 -2.53 -16.76
N ILE A 136 1.55 -3.38 -17.77
CA ILE A 136 1.25 -4.81 -17.63
C ILE A 136 2.37 -5.51 -16.86
N GLY A 137 3.64 -5.22 -17.16
CA GLY A 137 4.79 -5.78 -16.46
C GLY A 137 4.81 -5.42 -14.97
N ASP A 138 4.57 -4.16 -14.62
CA ASP A 138 4.57 -3.65 -13.24
C ASP A 138 3.45 -4.25 -12.38
N ARG A 139 2.36 -4.75 -13.00
CA ARG A 139 1.20 -5.35 -12.30
C ARG A 139 1.20 -6.87 -12.30
N ALA A 140 1.92 -7.50 -13.24
CA ALA A 140 2.03 -8.95 -13.36
C ALA A 140 3.20 -9.54 -12.55
N GLY A 141 4.08 -8.69 -12.00
CA GLY A 141 5.29 -9.05 -11.24
C GLY A 141 5.21 -8.68 -9.77
#